data_AF-A0A954D141-F1
#
_entry.id   AF-A0A954D141-F1
#
_cell.length_a   1.000
_cell.length_b   1.000
_cell.length_c   1.000
_cell.angle_alpha   90.00
_cell.angle_beta   90.00
_cell.angle_gamma   90.00
#
_symmetry.space_group_name_H-M   'P 1'
#
loop_
_entity.id
_entity.type
_entity.pdbx_description
1 polymer ?
#
loop_
_entity_poly.entity_id
_entity_poly.type
_entity_poly.pdbx_seq_one_letter_code
_entity_poly.pdbx_strand_id
1 'polypeptide(L)'
;MRTQLSQFCDQFVHTLRPLVEPLSRASTAFESETSVDLSELADEVGELRAAIEALCQKVAGQRSYVLIFGPLKSGKSTLMNAIAGSYVSEVSSLPAYPCLVFVSHGDQPAWSVVDYRGKQNEYRDPSAVHQRIETAHGELAEHIRAAEDAGELFDPQQHFLDAIRRIDVQVSAANLKTSGAVLVDTPGLYTRMRFGYDRMTREF
;
A
#
# COMPACT_ATOMS: atom_id res chain seq x y z
N MET A 1 -12.34 19.25 7.88
CA MET A 1 -11.12 19.99 8.29
C MET A 1 -9.95 19.28 7.62
N ARG A 2 -9.31 19.88 6.60
CA ARG A 2 -8.15 19.25 5.92
C ARG A 2 -6.93 19.32 6.85
N THR A 3 -6.15 18.25 6.90
CA THR A 3 -4.90 18.22 7.69
C THR A 3 -3.88 19.18 7.08
N GLN A 4 -2.93 19.69 7.87
CA GLN A 4 -1.84 20.54 7.36
C GLN A 4 -1.03 19.80 6.27
N LEU A 5 -0.89 18.47 6.39
CA LEU A 5 -0.26 17.65 5.37
C LEU A 5 -1.08 17.62 4.07
N SER A 6 -2.41 17.42 4.14
CA SER A 6 -3.28 17.47 2.95
C SER A 6 -3.21 18.84 2.27
N GLN A 7 -3.17 19.93 3.04
CA GLN A 7 -3.00 21.28 2.50
C GLN A 7 -1.65 21.45 1.79
N PHE A 8 -0.57 20.96 2.40
CA PHE A 8 0.75 20.96 1.79
C PHE A 8 0.77 20.15 0.49
N CYS A 9 0.23 18.92 0.49
CA CYS A 9 0.18 18.06 -0.69
C CYS A 9 -0.62 18.71 -1.83
N ASP A 10 -1.80 19.26 -1.51
CA ASP A 10 -2.63 20.00 -2.47
C ASP A 10 -1.87 21.20 -3.05
N GLN A 11 -1.24 22.01 -2.18
CA GLN A 11 -0.50 23.20 -2.60
C GLN A 11 0.73 22.84 -3.43
N PHE A 12 1.46 21.79 -3.05
CA PHE A 12 2.62 21.30 -3.79
C PHE A 12 2.23 20.89 -5.21
N VAL A 13 1.22 20.04 -5.33
CA VAL A 13 0.72 19.57 -6.64
C VAL A 13 0.17 20.74 -7.46
N HIS A 14 -0.60 21.64 -6.83
CA HIS A 14 -1.12 22.83 -7.51
C HIS A 14 -0.01 23.77 -8.00
N THR A 15 1.10 23.85 -7.29
CA THR A 15 2.23 24.74 -7.65
C THR A 15 3.09 24.14 -8.76
N LEU A 16 3.39 22.84 -8.67
CA LEU A 16 4.39 22.21 -9.55
C LEU A 16 3.79 21.53 -10.79
N ARG A 17 2.56 21.00 -10.71
CA ARG A 17 1.91 20.34 -11.87
C ARG A 17 1.79 21.27 -13.09
N PRO A 18 1.48 22.57 -12.96
CA PRO A 18 1.45 23.49 -14.10
C PRO A 18 2.80 23.66 -14.81
N LEU A 19 3.93 23.28 -14.20
CA LEU A 19 5.25 23.36 -14.83
C LEU A 19 5.52 22.23 -15.83
N VAL A 20 4.77 21.12 -15.76
CA VAL A 20 4.98 19.95 -16.62
C VAL A 20 4.75 20.29 -18.10
N GLU A 21 3.70 21.05 -18.42
CA GLU A 21 3.36 21.40 -19.80
C GLU A 21 4.35 22.39 -20.43
N PRO A 22 4.78 23.49 -19.76
CA PRO A 22 5.90 24.31 -20.22
C PRO A 22 7.21 23.54 -20.44
N LEU A 23 7.58 22.63 -19.53
CA LEU A 23 8.78 21.81 -19.67
C LEU A 23 8.68 20.84 -20.86
N SER A 24 7.50 20.25 -21.07
CA SER A 24 7.24 19.42 -22.25
C SER A 24 7.40 20.23 -23.55
N ARG A 25 6.84 21.44 -23.60
CA ARG A 25 6.96 22.33 -24.76
C ARG A 25 8.40 22.76 -25.01
N ALA A 26 9.16 23.06 -23.96
CA ALA A 26 10.57 23.42 -24.07
C ALA A 26 11.42 22.26 -24.59
N SER A 27 11.26 21.05 -24.04
CA SER A 27 11.94 19.84 -24.50
C SER A 27 11.66 19.56 -25.99
N THR A 28 10.39 19.60 -26.43
CA THR A 28 10.04 19.44 -27.85
C THR A 28 10.62 20.55 -28.72
N ALA A 29 10.67 21.79 -28.24
CA ALA A 29 11.27 22.89 -29.00
C ALA A 29 12.77 22.69 -29.21
N PHE A 30 13.49 22.21 -28.19
CA PHE A 30 14.92 21.90 -28.29
C PHE A 30 15.20 20.72 -29.22
N GLU A 31 14.38 19.66 -29.17
CA GLU A 31 14.47 18.54 -30.11
C GLU A 31 14.21 18.96 -31.57
N SER A 32 13.38 19.98 -31.79
CA SER A 32 13.04 20.48 -33.12
C SER A 32 14.04 21.49 -33.69
N GLU A 33 14.96 22.01 -32.87
CA GLU A 33 15.96 22.98 -33.31
C GLU A 33 17.13 22.26 -33.99
N THR A 34 17.37 22.61 -35.25
CA THR A 34 18.40 21.96 -36.08
C THR A 34 19.65 22.80 -36.27
N SER A 35 19.62 24.08 -35.89
CA SER A 35 20.73 25.02 -36.11
C SER A 35 21.83 24.96 -35.04
N VAL A 36 21.49 24.46 -33.85
CA VAL A 36 22.40 24.33 -32.70
C VAL A 36 22.13 22.98 -32.05
N ASP A 37 23.19 22.28 -31.62
CA ASP A 37 23.04 21.07 -30.83
C ASP A 37 22.56 21.43 -29.42
N LEU A 38 21.30 21.11 -29.14
CA LEU A 38 20.65 21.31 -27.84
C LEU A 38 20.25 19.98 -27.19
N SER A 39 20.82 18.87 -27.65
CA SER A 39 20.45 17.51 -27.19
C SER A 39 20.61 17.34 -25.68
N GLU A 40 21.74 17.75 -25.12
CA GLU A 40 22.01 17.68 -23.67
C GLU A 40 20.98 18.49 -22.86
N LEU A 41 20.61 19.69 -23.33
CA LEU A 41 19.60 20.52 -22.67
C LEU A 41 18.19 19.92 -22.79
N ALA A 42 17.87 19.29 -23.92
CA ALA A 42 16.61 18.59 -24.12
C ALA A 42 16.48 17.41 -23.14
N ASP A 43 17.56 16.64 -22.97
CA ASP A 43 17.63 15.52 -22.01
C ASP A 43 17.46 16.01 -20.57
N GLU A 44 18.21 17.04 -20.14
CA GLU A 44 18.10 17.59 -18.78
C GLU A 44 16.67 18.10 -18.47
N VAL A 45 16.03 18.78 -19.43
CA VAL A 45 14.65 19.25 -19.27
C VAL A 45 13.65 18.08 -19.27
N GLY A 46 13.91 17.04 -20.06
CA GLY A 46 13.14 15.80 -20.06
C GLY A 46 13.20 15.08 -18.71
N GLU A 47 14.39 14.97 -18.12
CA GLU A 47 14.60 14.39 -16.80
C GLU A 47 13.90 15.21 -15.70
N LEU A 48 14.04 16.54 -15.73
CA LEU A 48 13.36 17.43 -14.77
C LEU A 48 11.84 17.30 -14.87
N ARG A 49 11.29 17.24 -16.08
CA ARG A 49 9.86 17.01 -16.32
C ARG A 49 9.42 15.69 -15.68
N ALA A 50 10.13 14.60 -15.96
CA ALA A 50 9.84 13.28 -15.41
C ALA A 50 9.93 13.26 -13.87
N ALA A 51 10.93 13.94 -13.30
CA ALA A 51 11.10 14.06 -11.85
C ALA A 51 9.93 14.82 -11.20
N ILE A 52 9.53 15.97 -11.77
CA ILE A 52 8.38 16.76 -11.29
C ILE A 52 7.09 15.95 -11.41
N GLU A 53 6.89 15.23 -12.51
CA GLU A 53 5.71 14.41 -12.72
C GLU A 53 5.63 13.26 -11.70
N ALA A 54 6.74 12.56 -11.47
CA ALA A 54 6.84 11.52 -10.45
C ALA A 54 6.62 12.07 -9.03
N LEU A 55 7.18 13.25 -8.71
CA LEU A 55 6.95 13.92 -7.43
C LEU A 55 5.49 14.32 -7.25
N CYS A 56 4.87 14.91 -8.27
CA CYS A 56 3.46 15.28 -8.23
C CYS A 56 2.57 14.04 -8.05
N GLN A 57 2.87 12.93 -8.72
CA GLN A 57 2.14 11.68 -8.53
C GLN A 57 2.32 11.13 -7.10
N LYS A 58 3.54 11.13 -6.57
CA LYS A 58 3.84 10.69 -5.20
C LYS A 58 3.12 11.54 -4.16
N VAL A 59 3.17 12.87 -4.30
CA VAL A 59 2.59 13.82 -3.34
C VAL A 59 1.06 13.87 -3.46
N ALA A 60 0.50 13.79 -4.67
CA ALA A 60 -0.94 13.65 -4.86
C ALA A 60 -1.48 12.36 -4.22
N GLY A 61 -0.64 11.31 -4.18
CA GLY A 61 -0.94 10.05 -3.51
C GLY A 61 -0.52 9.99 -2.03
N GLN A 62 0.12 11.03 -1.47
CA GLN A 62 0.64 10.94 -0.11
C GLN A 62 -0.50 10.85 0.90
N ARG A 63 -0.56 9.68 1.52
CA ARG A 63 -1.51 9.28 2.55
C ARG A 63 -0.78 9.31 3.89
N SER A 64 -1.44 9.77 4.95
CA SER A 64 -0.91 9.60 6.31
C SER A 64 -1.16 8.17 6.76
N TYR A 65 -0.11 7.38 7.00
CA TYR A 65 -0.26 6.02 7.50
C TYR A 65 -0.41 6.03 9.02
N VAL A 66 -1.47 5.40 9.52
CA VAL A 66 -1.71 5.17 10.94
C VAL A 66 -1.55 3.67 11.19
N LEU A 67 -0.39 3.29 11.71
CA LEU A 67 -0.11 1.90 12.05
C LEU A 67 -0.68 1.56 13.43
N ILE A 68 -1.51 0.51 13.49
CA ILE A 68 -2.12 0.04 14.74
C ILE A 68 -1.34 -1.18 15.21
N PHE A 69 -0.59 -1.02 16.30
CA PHE A 69 0.20 -2.08 16.93
C PHE A 69 -0.47 -2.62 18.20
N GLY A 70 -0.17 -3.87 18.54
CA GLY A 70 -0.69 -4.50 19.76
C GLY A 70 -0.70 -6.02 19.70
N PRO A 71 -0.76 -6.70 20.86
CA PRO A 71 -0.71 -8.16 20.92
C PRO A 71 -1.89 -8.83 20.20
N LEU A 72 -1.79 -10.15 19.98
CA LEU A 72 -2.86 -10.92 19.37
C LEU A 72 -4.15 -10.77 20.20
N LYS A 73 -5.30 -10.60 19.54
CA LYS A 73 -6.62 -10.46 20.17
C LYS A 73 -6.78 -9.27 21.14
N SER A 74 -5.98 -8.22 20.99
CA SER A 74 -6.11 -6.97 21.77
C SER A 74 -7.18 -5.98 21.27
N GLY A 75 -7.97 -6.38 20.26
CA GLY A 75 -9.01 -5.53 19.68
C GLY A 75 -8.56 -4.55 18.58
N LYS A 76 -7.36 -4.74 17.97
CA LYS A 76 -6.87 -3.89 16.87
C LYS A 76 -7.84 -3.82 15.69
N SER A 77 -8.25 -4.98 15.18
CA SER A 77 -9.17 -5.12 14.05
C SER A 77 -10.55 -4.56 14.41
N THR A 78 -10.99 -4.69 15.67
CA THR A 78 -12.22 -4.04 16.17
C THR A 78 -12.12 -2.52 16.15
N LEU A 79 -11.00 -1.96 16.62
CA LEU A 79 -10.75 -0.52 16.57
C LEU A 79 -10.70 -0.03 15.11
N MET A 80 -10.04 -0.77 14.22
CA MET A 80 -9.96 -0.40 12.81
C MET A 80 -11.35 -0.38 12.15
N ASN A 81 -12.18 -1.41 12.39
CA ASN A 81 -13.55 -1.47 11.87
C ASN A 81 -14.40 -0.31 12.41
N ALA A 82 -14.21 0.07 13.67
CA ALA A 82 -14.90 1.22 14.26
C ALA A 82 -14.49 2.55 13.60
N ILE A 83 -13.19 2.76 13.35
CA ILE A 83 -12.69 3.98 12.67
C ILE A 83 -13.14 4.01 11.21
N ALA A 84 -13.11 2.86 10.52
CA ALA A 84 -13.54 2.73 9.13
C ALA A 84 -15.07 2.77 8.95
N GLY A 85 -15.84 2.67 10.03
CA GLY A 85 -17.30 2.62 10.00
C GLY A 85 -17.86 1.41 9.23
N SER A 86 -17.03 0.38 9.01
CA SER A 86 -17.34 -0.78 8.18
C SER A 86 -16.47 -1.97 8.60
N TYR A 87 -16.89 -3.18 8.25
CA TYR A 87 -16.12 -4.39 8.52
C TYR A 87 -15.03 -4.56 7.45
N VAL A 88 -13.81 -4.12 7.76
CA VAL A 88 -12.66 -4.03 6.84
C VAL A 88 -11.52 -4.98 7.19
N SER A 89 -11.42 -5.38 8.46
CA SER A 89 -10.52 -6.44 8.90
C SER A 89 -11.28 -7.47 9.71
N GLU A 90 -10.88 -8.71 9.54
CA GLU A 90 -11.52 -9.85 10.17
C GLU A 90 -11.38 -9.76 11.70
N VAL A 91 -12.52 -9.76 12.38
CA VAL A 91 -12.63 -9.93 13.83
C VAL A 91 -13.10 -11.37 14.04
N SER A 92 -12.17 -12.32 13.93
CA SER A 92 -12.43 -13.74 14.16
C SER A 92 -11.82 -14.22 15.48
N SER A 93 -12.44 -15.26 16.07
CA SER A 93 -11.88 -16.01 17.19
C SER A 93 -10.71 -16.93 16.77
N LEU A 94 -10.61 -17.24 15.47
CA LEU A 94 -9.47 -17.92 14.84
C LEU A 94 -8.32 -16.91 14.60
N PRO A 95 -7.06 -17.34 14.49
CA PRO A 95 -5.97 -16.43 14.16
C PRO A 95 -6.25 -15.80 12.79
N ALA A 96 -6.38 -14.47 12.73
CA ALA A 96 -6.47 -13.77 11.45
C ALA A 96 -5.22 -14.09 10.61
N TYR A 97 -5.38 -14.15 9.28
CA TYR A 97 -4.25 -14.37 8.38
C TYR A 97 -3.13 -13.35 8.67
N PRO A 98 -1.88 -13.78 8.92
CA PRO A 98 -0.82 -12.90 9.41
C PRO A 98 -0.23 -12.04 8.27
N CYS A 99 -0.95 -11.00 7.86
CA CYS A 99 -0.51 -10.04 6.86
C CYS A 99 -0.86 -8.60 7.26
N LEU A 100 -0.29 -7.62 6.55
CA LEU A 100 -0.65 -6.22 6.72
C LEU A 100 -1.95 -5.92 5.98
N VAL A 101 -2.90 -5.27 6.64
CA VAL A 101 -4.16 -4.82 6.02
C VAL A 101 -4.21 -3.31 5.99
N PHE A 102 -4.23 -2.73 4.79
CA PHE A 102 -4.25 -1.30 4.54
C PHE A 102 -5.68 -0.89 4.21
N VAL A 103 -6.27 0.01 5.01
CA VAL A 103 -7.64 0.49 4.79
C VAL A 103 -7.60 1.96 4.41
N SER A 104 -8.20 2.28 3.28
CA SER A 104 -8.25 3.63 2.73
C SER A 104 -9.62 3.98 2.17
N HIS A 105 -9.85 5.25 1.89
CA HIS A 105 -11.08 5.66 1.21
C HIS A 105 -11.06 5.29 -0.27
N GLY A 106 -12.17 4.75 -0.76
CA GLY A 106 -12.49 4.65 -2.18
C GLY A 106 -13.95 5.00 -2.44
N ASP A 107 -14.24 5.49 -3.64
CA ASP A 107 -15.61 5.81 -4.05
C ASP A 107 -16.47 4.54 -4.16
N GLN A 108 -15.85 3.40 -4.47
CA GLN A 108 -16.47 2.07 -4.44
C GLN A 108 -15.63 1.11 -3.60
N PRO A 109 -16.25 0.12 -2.93
CA PRO A 109 -15.52 -0.93 -2.25
C PRO A 109 -14.65 -1.74 -3.23
N ALA A 110 -13.39 -1.94 -2.86
CA ALA A 110 -12.44 -2.73 -3.63
C ALA A 110 -11.40 -3.36 -2.70
N TRP A 111 -10.91 -4.53 -3.09
CA TRP A 111 -9.87 -5.25 -2.37
C TRP A 111 -8.75 -5.63 -3.33
N SER A 112 -7.52 -5.54 -2.87
CA SER A 112 -6.35 -5.97 -3.61
C SER A 112 -5.49 -6.84 -2.70
N VAL A 113 -5.18 -8.05 -3.15
CA VAL A 113 -4.37 -9.02 -2.41
C VAL A 113 -3.04 -9.17 -3.13
N VAL A 114 -1.95 -8.90 -2.40
CA VAL A 114 -0.58 -8.92 -2.91
C VAL A 114 0.21 -10.01 -2.19
N ASP A 115 0.87 -10.88 -2.96
CA ASP A 115 1.75 -11.93 -2.42
C ASP A 115 3.20 -11.47 -2.23
N TYR A 116 4.08 -12.36 -1.75
CA TYR A 116 5.50 -12.04 -1.59
C TYR A 116 6.28 -11.96 -2.93
N ARG A 117 5.70 -12.41 -4.04
CA ARG A 117 6.24 -12.16 -5.40
C ARG A 117 5.89 -10.77 -5.93
N GLY A 118 4.92 -10.11 -5.31
CA GLY A 118 4.36 -8.84 -5.79
C GLY A 118 3.23 -9.01 -6.81
N LYS A 119 2.71 -10.23 -7.01
CA LYS A 119 1.53 -10.44 -7.85
C LYS A 119 0.32 -9.88 -7.13
N GLN A 120 -0.42 -9.02 -7.83
CA GLN A 120 -1.62 -8.37 -7.34
C GLN A 120 -2.87 -9.02 -7.94
N ASN A 121 -3.85 -9.36 -7.11
CA ASN A 121 -5.17 -9.81 -7.55
C ASN A 121 -6.24 -8.88 -6.97
N GLU A 122 -7.10 -8.35 -7.83
CA GLU A 122 -8.14 -7.40 -7.44
C GLU A 122 -9.52 -8.06 -7.37
N TYR A 123 -10.31 -7.63 -6.41
CA TYR A 123 -11.64 -8.15 -6.13
C TYR A 123 -12.61 -6.99 -5.89
N ARG A 124 -13.86 -7.20 -6.31
CA ARG A 124 -14.99 -6.29 -6.03
C ARG A 124 -16.09 -6.94 -5.20
N ASP A 125 -16.00 -8.26 -4.99
CA ASP A 125 -16.93 -9.02 -4.15
C ASP A 125 -16.20 -9.40 -2.84
N PRO A 126 -16.70 -8.96 -1.67
CA PRO A 126 -16.17 -9.35 -0.37
C PRO A 126 -16.07 -10.87 -0.18
N SER A 127 -17.04 -11.62 -0.72
CA SER A 127 -17.15 -13.07 -0.52
C SER A 127 -15.98 -13.80 -1.19
N ALA A 128 -15.60 -13.36 -2.40
CA ALA A 128 -14.46 -13.90 -3.14
C ALA A 128 -13.13 -13.67 -2.41
N VAL A 129 -12.96 -12.49 -1.80
CA VAL A 129 -11.76 -12.16 -1.01
C VAL A 129 -11.68 -13.04 0.22
N HIS A 130 -12.79 -13.17 0.96
CA HIS A 130 -12.83 -13.98 2.17
C HIS A 130 -12.52 -15.46 1.85
N GLN A 131 -13.10 -16.00 0.78
CA GLN A 131 -12.78 -17.36 0.32
C GLN A 131 -11.29 -17.51 -0.05
N ARG A 132 -10.68 -16.51 -0.70
CA ARG A 132 -9.24 -16.52 -1.00
C ARG A 132 -8.39 -16.52 0.28
N ILE A 133 -8.75 -15.71 1.27
CA ILE A 133 -8.03 -15.61 2.55
C ILE A 133 -8.11 -16.94 3.30
N GLU A 134 -9.29 -17.56 3.37
CA GLU A 134 -9.49 -18.88 3.99
C GLU A 134 -8.64 -19.97 3.33
N THR A 135 -8.65 -20.04 1.99
CA THR A 135 -7.77 -20.97 1.25
C THR A 135 -6.30 -20.69 1.54
N ALA A 136 -5.88 -19.43 1.50
CA ALA A 136 -4.50 -19.04 1.79
C ALA A 136 -4.08 -19.43 3.21
N HIS A 137 -5.00 -19.35 4.17
CA HIS A 137 -4.73 -19.74 5.55
C HIS A 137 -4.37 -21.22 5.66
N GLY A 138 -5.12 -22.09 4.96
CA GLY A 138 -4.82 -23.52 4.87
C GLY A 138 -3.45 -23.80 4.24
N GLU A 139 -3.19 -23.19 3.08
CA GLU A 139 -1.91 -23.30 2.37
C GLU A 139 -0.74 -22.87 3.26
N LEU A 140 -0.87 -21.72 3.94
CA LEU A 140 0.16 -21.19 4.82
C LEU A 140 0.42 -22.11 6.01
N ALA A 141 -0.63 -22.66 6.63
CA ALA A 141 -0.51 -23.57 7.76
C ALA A 141 0.18 -24.89 7.39
N GLU A 142 -0.01 -25.39 6.16
CA GLU A 142 0.73 -26.54 5.65
C GLU A 142 2.22 -26.24 5.48
N HIS A 143 2.57 -25.10 4.89
CA HIS A 143 3.96 -24.72 4.68
C HIS A 143 4.70 -24.39 5.98
N ILE A 144 4.02 -23.78 6.96
CA ILE A 144 4.59 -23.58 8.31
C ILE A 144 4.93 -24.92 8.94
N ARG A 145 3.99 -25.89 8.92
CA ARG A 145 4.21 -27.22 9.50
C ARG A 145 5.37 -27.94 8.82
N ALA A 146 5.46 -27.88 7.49
CA ALA A 146 6.56 -28.49 6.76
C ALA A 146 7.94 -27.93 7.16
N ALA A 147 8.05 -26.61 7.36
CA ALA A 147 9.29 -25.99 7.85
C ALA A 147 9.60 -26.37 9.31
N GLU A 148 8.57 -26.43 10.17
CA GLU A 148 8.73 -26.87 11.56
C GLU A 148 9.23 -28.33 11.63
N ASP A 149 8.67 -29.23 10.80
CA ASP A 149 9.07 -30.63 10.71
C ASP A 149 10.52 -30.78 10.20
N ALA A 150 10.99 -29.82 9.38
CA ALA A 150 12.39 -29.73 8.95
C ALA A 150 13.32 -29.11 10.01
N GLY A 151 12.79 -28.62 11.14
CA GLY A 151 13.55 -27.94 12.19
C GLY A 151 13.96 -26.51 11.82
N GLU A 152 13.30 -25.91 10.84
CA GLU A 152 13.61 -24.58 10.31
C GLU A 152 12.63 -23.51 10.85
N LEU A 153 13.08 -22.25 10.90
CA LEU A 153 12.21 -21.12 11.18
C LEU A 153 11.51 -20.68 9.90
N PHE A 154 10.18 -20.63 9.91
CA PHE A 154 9.42 -20.23 8.75
C PHE A 154 9.60 -18.74 8.39
N ASP A 155 10.10 -18.50 7.17
CA ASP A 155 10.13 -17.20 6.48
C ASP A 155 9.33 -17.32 5.16
N PRO A 156 8.18 -16.63 5.00
CA PRO A 156 7.40 -16.68 3.77
C PRO A 156 8.21 -16.34 2.50
N GLN A 157 9.21 -15.44 2.61
CA GLN A 157 10.03 -15.04 1.46
C GLN A 157 10.94 -16.16 0.94
N GLN A 158 11.16 -17.20 1.75
CA GLN A 158 12.03 -18.33 1.40
C GLN A 158 11.21 -19.59 1.14
N HIS A 159 10.19 -19.84 1.98
CA HIS A 159 9.49 -21.12 2.00
C HIS A 159 8.16 -21.09 1.26
N PHE A 160 7.52 -19.92 1.10
CA PHE A 160 6.21 -19.83 0.44
C PHE A 160 5.92 -18.43 -0.14
N LEU A 161 6.48 -18.16 -1.32
CA LEU A 161 6.37 -16.86 -1.99
C LEU A 161 4.92 -16.49 -2.42
N ASP A 162 4.05 -17.48 -2.54
CA ASP A 162 2.63 -17.29 -2.91
C ASP A 162 1.76 -16.94 -1.68
N ALA A 163 2.35 -16.91 -0.48
CA ALA A 163 1.68 -16.40 0.72
C ALA A 163 1.24 -14.94 0.51
N ILE A 164 0.07 -14.60 1.05
CA ILE A 164 -0.39 -13.21 1.08
C ILE A 164 0.56 -12.39 1.97
N ARG A 165 1.08 -11.30 1.41
CA ARG A 165 1.93 -10.32 2.09
C ARG A 165 1.13 -9.14 2.61
N ARG A 166 0.21 -8.65 1.79
CA ARG A 166 -0.57 -7.44 2.04
C ARG A 166 -1.96 -7.54 1.45
N ILE A 167 -2.93 -6.92 2.12
CA ILE A 167 -4.27 -6.69 1.60
C ILE A 167 -4.54 -5.19 1.64
N ASP A 168 -4.85 -4.58 0.49
CA ASP A 168 -5.37 -3.23 0.42
C ASP A 168 -6.89 -3.26 0.30
N VAL A 169 -7.56 -2.47 1.14
CA VAL A 169 -9.01 -2.36 1.25
C VAL A 169 -9.39 -0.91 1.02
N GLN A 170 -10.29 -0.71 0.06
CA GLN A 170 -10.93 0.57 -0.18
C GLN A 170 -12.37 0.50 0.31
N VAL A 171 -12.76 1.49 1.11
CA VAL A 171 -14.13 1.60 1.62
C VAL A 171 -14.66 3.02 1.50
N SER A 172 -15.98 3.13 1.42
CA SER A 172 -16.68 4.42 1.41
C SER A 172 -16.75 5.02 2.83
N ALA A 173 -15.59 5.36 3.40
CA ALA A 173 -15.47 5.99 4.73
C ALA A 173 -15.18 7.50 4.62
N ALA A 174 -16.17 8.33 4.95
CA ALA A 174 -16.05 9.80 4.88
C ALA A 174 -14.94 10.37 5.78
N ASN A 175 -14.68 9.74 6.92
CA ASN A 175 -13.61 10.14 7.84
C ASN A 175 -12.22 9.93 7.22
N LEU A 176 -12.01 8.79 6.54
CA LEU A 176 -10.76 8.50 5.82
C LEU A 176 -10.60 9.39 4.60
N LYS A 177 -11.70 9.72 3.89
CA LYS A 177 -11.69 10.72 2.81
C LYS A 177 -11.21 12.08 3.29
N THR A 178 -11.71 12.52 4.45
CA THR A 178 -11.42 13.86 5.00
C THR A 178 -10.01 13.95 5.55
N SER A 179 -9.52 12.90 6.20
CA SER A 179 -8.17 12.88 6.78
C SER A 179 -7.07 12.56 5.77
N GLY A 180 -7.41 11.88 4.66
CA GLY A 180 -6.41 11.33 3.73
C GLY A 180 -5.60 10.18 4.35
N ALA A 181 -6.05 9.63 5.47
CA ALA A 181 -5.31 8.61 6.20
C ALA A 181 -5.52 7.22 5.60
N VAL A 182 -4.49 6.39 5.73
CA VAL A 182 -4.55 4.94 5.55
C VAL A 182 -4.36 4.31 6.90
N LEU A 183 -5.32 3.51 7.34
CA LEU A 183 -5.16 2.69 8.54
C LEU A 183 -4.41 1.44 8.16
N VAL A 184 -3.46 1.02 8.98
CA VAL A 184 -2.71 -0.22 8.75
C VAL A 184 -2.91 -1.13 9.97
N ASP A 185 -3.66 -2.21 9.79
CA ASP A 185 -3.73 -3.30 10.76
C ASP A 185 -2.46 -4.14 10.62
N THR A 186 -1.77 -4.32 11.73
CA THR A 186 -0.56 -5.13 11.79
C THR A 186 -0.91 -6.52 12.33
N PRO A 187 -0.34 -7.59 11.76
CA PRO A 187 -0.58 -8.91 12.32
C PRO A 187 -0.03 -8.95 13.76
N GLY A 188 -0.73 -9.67 14.64
CA GLY A 188 -0.20 -9.90 15.99
C GLY A 188 1.15 -10.62 15.89
N LEU A 189 2.08 -10.31 16.81
CA LEU A 189 3.38 -10.99 16.88
C LEU A 189 3.18 -12.51 16.95
N TYR A 190 3.38 -13.18 15.82
CA TYR A 190 3.35 -14.62 15.74
C TYR A 190 4.78 -15.11 15.93
N THR A 191 5.07 -15.66 17.11
CA THR A 191 6.43 -16.01 17.53
C THR A 191 7.14 -17.02 16.62
N ARG A 192 6.38 -17.73 15.78
CA ARG A 192 6.88 -18.80 14.90
C ARG A 192 7.18 -18.36 13.47
N MET A 193 6.94 -17.09 13.14
CA MET A 193 7.23 -16.53 11.81
C MET A 193 8.14 -15.33 11.97
N ARG A 194 9.04 -15.11 11.02
CA ARG A 194 9.90 -13.91 10.98
C ARG A 194 9.12 -12.65 10.55
N PHE A 195 8.15 -12.25 11.37
CA PHE A 195 7.40 -10.98 11.28
C PHE A 195 7.96 -9.98 12.30
N GLY A 196 9.18 -9.51 12.05
CA GLY A 196 9.73 -8.40 12.83
C GLY A 196 9.03 -7.09 12.47
N TYR A 197 8.62 -6.30 13.47
CA TYR A 197 8.05 -4.96 13.24
C TYR A 197 9.02 -4.07 12.45
N ASP A 198 10.32 -4.28 12.58
CA ASP A 198 11.41 -3.65 11.83
C ASP A 198 11.35 -3.92 10.32
N ARG A 199 10.94 -5.14 9.91
CA ARG A 199 10.72 -5.45 8.49
C ARG A 199 9.45 -4.80 7.95
N MET A 200 8.41 -4.67 8.77
CA MET A 200 7.13 -4.08 8.35
C MET A 200 7.21 -2.57 8.15
N THR A 201 7.99 -1.87 8.98
CA THR A 201 8.10 -0.40 8.90
C THR A 201 9.06 0.08 7.80
N ARG A 202 9.80 -0.81 7.13
CA ARG A 202 10.78 -0.44 6.07
C ARG A 202 10.14 0.10 4.78
N GLU A 203 8.87 -0.21 4.54
CA GLU A 203 8.14 0.20 3.32
C GLU A 203 7.32 1.50 3.49
N PHE A 204 7.43 2.16 4.66
CA PHE A 204 6.71 3.41 4.97
C PHE A 204 7.65 4.62 5.01
#